data_AF-A0A849NHW0-F1
#
_entry.id   AF-A0A849NHW0-F1
#
_cell.length_a   1.000
_cell.length_b   1.000
_cell.length_c   1.000
_cell.angle_alpha   90.00
_cell.angle_beta   90.00
_cell.angle_gamma   90.00
#
_symmetry.space_group_name_H-M   'P 1'
#
loop_
_entity.id
_entity.type
_entity.pdbx_description
1 polymer ?
#
loop_
_entity_poly.entity_id
_entity_poly.type
_entity_poly.pdbx_seq_one_letter_code
_entity_poly.pdbx_strand_id
1 'polypeptide(L)'
;MMKHIVEDTLLKYQLELLEGEELVNVKNHLTLCETCRLKLDKIKSELELISSYDPEVEDVHIPIAKKRRSSTLWLRRAAVLLVGFVSGYSTSLYLQPDQVVVVSQYLNTNKTNISFDDYTFCPSVDIYPTE
;
A
#
# COMPACT_ATOMS: atom_id res chain seq x y z
N MET A 1 27.21 -45.34 -20.27
CA MET A 1 27.79 -43.99 -20.14
C MET A 1 26.93 -43.23 -19.15
N MET A 2 27.35 -43.13 -17.88
CA MET A 2 26.57 -42.41 -16.86
C MET A 2 26.66 -40.91 -17.14
N LYS A 3 25.52 -40.23 -17.19
CA LYS A 3 25.47 -38.77 -17.31
C LYS A 3 25.86 -38.17 -15.97
N HIS A 4 26.94 -37.39 -15.94
CA HIS A 4 27.37 -36.68 -14.72
C HIS A 4 26.42 -35.54 -14.37
N ILE A 5 26.30 -35.26 -13.08
CA ILE A 5 25.58 -34.09 -12.57
C ILE A 5 26.32 -32.80 -12.97
N VAL A 6 25.55 -31.76 -13.30
CA VAL A 6 26.05 -30.43 -13.63
C VAL A 6 26.64 -29.78 -12.37
N GLU A 7 27.75 -29.05 -12.52
CA GLU A 7 28.49 -28.46 -11.41
C GLU A 7 27.63 -27.52 -10.55
N ASP A 8 26.78 -26.69 -11.17
CA ASP A 8 25.83 -25.83 -10.47
C ASP A 8 24.90 -26.60 -9.52
N THR A 9 24.49 -27.81 -9.90
CA THR A 9 23.63 -28.65 -9.04
C THR A 9 24.41 -29.21 -7.86
N LEU A 10 25.69 -29.56 -8.04
CA LEU A 10 26.56 -29.97 -6.93
C LEU A 10 26.85 -28.80 -5.98
N LEU A 11 27.00 -27.58 -6.51
CA LEU A 11 27.16 -26.38 -5.70
C LEU A 11 25.89 -26.09 -4.89
N LYS A 12 24.71 -26.16 -5.52
CA LYS A 12 23.43 -26.03 -4.80
C LYS A 12 23.25 -27.10 -3.72
N TYR A 13 23.69 -28.33 -3.98
CA TYR A 13 23.72 -29.40 -2.99
C TYR A 13 24.61 -29.04 -1.80
N GLN A 14 25.83 -28.55 -2.07
CA GLN A 14 26.80 -28.18 -1.02
C GLN A 14 26.37 -26.96 -0.19
N LEU A 15 25.60 -26.05 -0.79
CA LEU A 15 25.00 -24.89 -0.13
C LEU A 15 23.65 -25.20 0.56
N GLU A 16 23.24 -26.48 0.58
CA GLU A 16 21.96 -26.94 1.16
C GLU A 16 20.71 -26.25 0.55
N LEU A 17 20.79 -25.84 -0.73
CA LEU A 17 19.72 -25.15 -1.45
C LEU A 17 18.81 -26.10 -2.26
N LEU A 18 19.11 -27.41 -2.27
CA LEU A 18 18.29 -28.41 -2.94
C LEU A 18 17.24 -28.98 -1.99
N GLU A 19 16.03 -29.17 -2.51
CA GLU A 19 14.90 -29.70 -1.74
C GLU A 19 14.23 -30.87 -2.46
N GLY A 20 13.54 -31.72 -1.69
CA GLY A 20 12.67 -32.77 -2.22
C GLY A 20 13.39 -33.83 -3.05
N GLU A 21 12.83 -34.12 -4.24
CA GLU A 21 13.27 -35.21 -5.12
C GLU A 21 14.69 -34.99 -5.68
N GLU A 22 15.06 -33.75 -5.95
CA GLU A 22 16.38 -33.41 -6.50
C GLU A 22 17.50 -33.74 -5.52
N LEU A 23 17.30 -33.48 -4.23
CA LEU A 23 18.26 -33.82 -3.18
C LEU A 23 18.49 -35.33 -3.09
N VAL A 24 17.41 -36.12 -3.14
CA VAL A 24 17.48 -37.58 -3.09
C VAL A 24 18.20 -38.12 -4.33
N ASN A 25 17.91 -37.57 -5.52
CA ASN A 25 18.54 -37.97 -6.76
C ASN A 25 20.05 -37.68 -6.76
N VAL A 26 20.45 -36.46 -6.35
CA VAL A 26 21.87 -36.09 -6.24
C VAL A 26 22.58 -36.99 -5.23
N LYS A 27 21.98 -37.25 -4.07
CA LYS A 27 22.55 -38.13 -3.05
C LYS A 27 22.76 -39.56 -3.56
N ASN A 28 21.77 -40.12 -4.27
CA ASN A 28 21.87 -41.43 -4.89
C ASN A 28 22.90 -41.47 -6.03
N HIS A 29 23.05 -40.38 -6.78
CA HIS A 29 24.09 -40.31 -7.80
C HIS A 29 25.50 -40.27 -7.19
N LEU A 30 25.68 -39.53 -6.10
CA LEU A 30 26.96 -39.41 -5.41
C LEU A 30 27.42 -40.74 -4.80
N THR A 31 26.52 -41.64 -4.42
CA THR A 31 26.92 -42.99 -3.94
C THR A 31 27.44 -43.88 -5.08
N LEU A 32 27.04 -43.61 -6.32
CA LEU A 32 27.37 -44.43 -7.49
C LEU A 32 28.48 -43.83 -8.37
N CYS A 33 28.65 -42.50 -8.36
CA CYS A 33 29.58 -41.80 -9.23
C CYS A 33 30.73 -41.15 -8.44
N GLU A 34 31.89 -41.80 -8.48
CA GLU A 34 33.12 -41.31 -7.83
C GLU A 34 33.59 -39.96 -8.39
N THR A 35 33.46 -39.75 -9.71
CA THR A 35 33.84 -38.47 -10.35
C THR A 35 33.04 -37.28 -9.80
N CYS A 36 31.74 -37.46 -9.55
CA CYS A 36 30.90 -36.42 -8.97
C CYS A 36 31.23 -36.18 -7.50
N ARG A 37 31.65 -37.21 -6.75
CA ARG A 37 32.17 -37.04 -5.38
C ARG A 37 33.44 -36.21 -5.35
N LEU A 38 34.42 -36.52 -6.20
CA LEU A 38 35.67 -35.77 -6.27
C LEU A 38 35.43 -34.28 -6.62
N LYS A 39 34.47 -34.00 -7.50
CA LYS A 39 34.05 -32.62 -7.80
C LYS A 39 33.41 -31.94 -6.58
N LEU A 40 32.53 -32.64 -5.87
CA LEU A 40 31.91 -32.12 -4.66
C LEU A 40 32.95 -31.80 -3.57
N ASP A 41 33.95 -32.67 -3.39
CA ASP A 41 35.03 -32.45 -2.43
C ASP A 41 35.87 -31.22 -2.81
N LYS A 42 36.12 -30.98 -4.11
CA LYS A 42 36.79 -29.77 -4.60
C LYS A 42 35.97 -28.52 -4.28
N ILE A 43 34.67 -28.52 -4.59
CA ILE A 43 33.76 -27.40 -4.27
C ILE A 43 33.76 -27.12 -2.76
N LYS A 44 33.72 -28.18 -1.93
CA LYS A 44 33.77 -28.05 -0.47
C LYS A 44 35.05 -27.37 0.00
N SER A 45 36.21 -27.78 -0.53
CA SER A 45 37.50 -27.16 -0.18
C SER A 45 37.61 -25.70 -0.61
N GLU A 46 37.04 -25.34 -1.75
CA GLU A 46 37.01 -23.95 -2.23
C GLU A 46 36.10 -23.07 -1.37
N LEU A 47 34.94 -23.59 -0.95
CA LEU A 47 34.03 -22.90 -0.04
C LEU A 47 34.64 -22.72 1.36
N GLU A 48 35.36 -23.72 1.87
CA GLU A 48 36.08 -23.61 3.15
C GLU A 48 37.14 -22.51 3.08
N LEU A 49 37.90 -22.45 1.97
CA LEU A 49 38.89 -21.39 1.72
C LEU A 49 38.23 -19.99 1.70
N ILE A 50 37.11 -19.84 0.99
CA ILE A 50 36.38 -18.56 0.94
C ILE A 50 35.82 -18.20 2.32
N SER A 51 35.30 -19.18 3.08
CA SER A 51 34.74 -18.95 4.41
C SER A 51 35.79 -18.55 5.46
N SER A 52 37.05 -18.93 5.24
CA SER A 52 38.17 -18.55 6.10
C SER A 52 38.63 -17.11 5.90
N TYR A 53 38.20 -16.49 4.80
CA TYR A 53 38.48 -15.09 4.53
C TYR A 53 37.48 -14.24 5.32
N ASP A 54 37.93 -13.64 6.42
CA ASP A 54 37.20 -12.58 7.11
C ASP A 54 37.49 -11.28 6.36
N PRO A 55 36.57 -10.78 5.50
CA PRO A 55 36.80 -9.52 4.84
C PRO A 55 36.86 -8.45 5.92
N GLU A 56 38.00 -7.77 6.03
CA GLU A 56 38.13 -6.56 6.83
C GLU A 56 37.19 -5.52 6.20
N VAL A 57 35.94 -5.50 6.65
CA VAL A 57 34.92 -4.56 6.16
C VAL A 57 35.29 -3.22 6.76
N GLU A 58 36.16 -2.51 6.05
CA GLU A 58 36.35 -1.08 6.27
C GLU A 58 34.96 -0.45 6.12
N ASP A 59 34.43 0.11 7.21
CA ASP A 59 33.10 0.72 7.26
C ASP A 59 33.04 1.87 6.25
N VAL A 60 32.72 1.55 4.99
CA VAL A 60 32.44 2.53 3.97
C VAL A 60 31.14 3.19 4.41
N HIS A 61 31.25 4.35 5.04
CA HIS A 61 30.14 5.24 5.32
C HIS A 61 29.49 5.66 4.00
N ILE A 62 28.61 4.82 3.45
CA ILE A 62 27.76 5.18 2.32
C ILE A 62 26.73 6.17 2.88
N PRO A 63 26.71 7.43 2.43
CA PRO A 63 25.69 8.36 2.87
C PRO A 63 24.34 7.88 2.34
N ILE A 64 23.55 7.24 3.21
CA ILE A 64 22.18 6.83 2.90
C ILE A 64 21.38 8.11 2.66
N ALA A 65 21.15 8.44 1.39
CA ALA A 65 20.32 9.56 1.00
C ALA A 65 18.92 9.35 1.57
N LYS A 66 18.58 10.10 2.64
CA LYS A 66 17.26 10.09 3.26
C LYS A 66 16.22 10.47 2.21
N LYS A 67 15.50 9.48 1.67
CA LYS A 67 14.36 9.66 0.77
C LYS A 67 13.31 10.51 1.48
N ARG A 68 13.22 11.80 1.13
CA ARG A 68 12.20 12.75 1.62
C ARG A 68 10.80 12.23 1.26
N ARG A 69 10.20 11.46 2.17
CA ARG A 69 8.90 10.80 2.03
C ARG A 69 7.69 11.71 2.28
N SER A 70 7.89 13.02 2.42
CA SER A 70 6.89 13.93 3.01
C SER A 70 6.04 14.73 2.00
N SER A 71 6.53 15.03 0.80
CA SER A 71 5.83 15.97 -0.11
C SER A 71 4.66 15.38 -0.89
N THR A 72 4.59 14.05 -1.04
CA THR A 72 3.55 13.41 -1.86
C THR A 72 2.19 13.28 -1.15
N LEU A 73 2.16 13.34 0.18
CA LEU A 73 0.92 13.26 0.95
C LEU A 73 0.11 14.57 0.89
N TRP A 74 0.78 15.72 0.91
CA TRP A 74 0.13 17.03 0.81
C TRP A 74 -0.49 17.27 -0.57
N LEU A 75 0.20 16.85 -1.63
CA LEU A 75 -0.30 16.92 -3.01
C LEU A 75 -1.61 16.15 -3.20
N ARG A 76 -1.73 14.95 -2.61
CA ARG A 76 -2.97 14.16 -2.68
C ARG A 76 -4.14 14.86 -2.00
N ARG A 77 -3.91 15.48 -0.84
CA ARG A 77 -4.97 16.23 -0.12
C ARG A 77 -5.43 17.46 -0.90
N ALA A 78 -4.49 18.20 -1.51
CA ALA A 78 -4.82 19.35 -2.34
C ALA A 78 -5.66 18.97 -3.57
N ALA A 79 -5.36 17.85 -4.22
CA ALA A 79 -6.12 17.36 -5.36
C ALA A 79 -7.59 17.04 -5.00
N VAL A 80 -7.83 16.38 -3.86
CA VAL A 80 -9.19 16.05 -3.41
C VAL A 80 -10.00 17.32 -3.10
N LEU A 81 -9.39 18.33 -2.47
CA LEU A 81 -10.05 19.61 -2.21
C LEU A 81 -10.45 20.34 -3.50
N LEU A 82 -9.57 20.35 -4.51
CA LEU A 82 -9.87 20.96 -5.80
C LEU A 82 -11.03 20.26 -6.51
N VAL A 83 -11.06 18.93 -6.51
CA VAL A 83 -12.17 18.16 -7.11
C VAL A 83 -13.49 18.47 -6.39
N GLY A 84 -13.50 18.50 -5.06
CA GLY A 84 -14.69 18.85 -4.29
C GLY A 84 -15.17 20.28 -4.56
N PHE A 85 -14.25 21.24 -4.65
CA PHE A 85 -14.58 22.64 -4.94
C PHE A 85 -15.20 22.82 -6.32
N VAL A 86 -14.61 22.22 -7.36
CA VAL A 86 -15.14 22.30 -8.74
C VAL A 86 -16.50 21.62 -8.84
N SER A 87 -16.68 20.49 -8.17
CA SER A 87 -17.97 19.78 -8.14
C SER A 87 -19.03 20.65 -7.47
N GLY A 88 -18.76 21.20 -6.28
CA GLY A 88 -19.72 22.03 -5.55
C GLY A 88 -20.07 23.34 -6.29
N TYR A 89 -19.08 23.99 -6.89
CA TYR A 89 -19.29 25.19 -7.69
C TYR A 89 -20.14 24.91 -8.94
N SER A 90 -19.95 23.75 -9.57
CA SER A 90 -20.78 23.35 -10.70
C SER A 90 -22.22 23.11 -10.26
N THR A 91 -22.42 22.43 -9.13
CA THR A 91 -23.76 22.17 -8.58
C THR A 91 -24.49 23.47 -8.19
N SER A 92 -23.80 24.47 -7.65
CA SER A 92 -24.42 25.76 -7.30
C SER A 92 -24.87 26.57 -8.52
N LEU A 93 -24.22 26.39 -9.67
CA LEU A 93 -24.68 26.99 -10.93
C LEU A 93 -25.93 26.31 -11.51
N TYR A 94 -26.12 25.02 -11.23
CA TYR A 94 -27.28 24.25 -11.73
C TYR A 94 -28.55 24.46 -10.89
N LEU A 95 -28.40 24.69 -9.59
CA LEU A 95 -29.51 25.02 -8.71
C LEU A 95 -29.89 26.48 -8.95
N GLN A 96 -30.80 26.74 -9.88
CA GLN A 96 -31.48 28.04 -9.91
C GLN A 96 -32.17 28.23 -8.57
N PRO A 97 -31.88 29.31 -7.82
CA PRO A 97 -32.59 29.58 -6.59
C PRO A 97 -34.05 29.80 -6.96
N ASP A 98 -34.95 28.96 -6.43
CA ASP A 98 -36.36 29.28 -6.37
C ASP A 98 -36.46 30.67 -5.74
N GLN A 99 -36.96 31.63 -6.52
CA GLN A 99 -37.08 32.99 -6.07
C GLN A 99 -38.09 32.99 -4.93
N VAL A 100 -37.59 32.99 -3.69
CA VAL A 100 -38.42 33.19 -2.52
C VAL A 100 -38.95 34.61 -2.65
N VAL A 101 -40.18 34.74 -3.15
CA VAL A 101 -40.91 36.00 -3.21
C VAL A 101 -41.13 36.41 -1.78
N VAL A 102 -40.26 37.29 -1.28
CA VAL A 102 -40.44 37.94 0.00
C VAL A 102 -41.61 38.91 -0.17
N VAL A 103 -42.83 38.43 0.14
CA VAL A 103 -43.98 39.31 0.31
C VAL A 103 -43.67 40.15 1.54
N SER A 104 -43.28 41.41 1.35
CA SER A 104 -43.15 42.37 2.43
C SER A 104 -44.54 42.64 2.99
N GLN A 105 -44.90 41.92 4.05
CA GLN A 105 -46.05 42.28 4.87
C GLN A 105 -45.70 43.59 5.58
N TYR A 106 -46.16 44.71 5.03
CA TYR A 106 -46.15 45.98 5.72
C TYR A 106 -47.06 45.84 6.95
N LEU A 107 -46.46 45.70 8.13
CA LEU A 107 -47.14 45.80 9.41
C LEU A 107 -47.74 47.21 9.52
N ASN A 108 -49.02 47.33 9.16
CA ASN A 108 -49.79 48.53 9.36
C ASN A 108 -50.16 48.61 10.85
N THR A 109 -49.36 49.34 11.63
CA THR A 109 -49.60 49.59 13.05
C THR A 109 -50.69 50.63 13.22
N ASN A 110 -51.93 50.28 12.89
CA ASN A 110 -53.06 51.05 13.35
C ASN A 110 -54.21 50.14 13.81
N LYS A 111 -54.43 50.16 15.13
CA LYS A 111 -55.53 49.58 15.90
C LYS A 111 -55.52 48.06 16.11
N THR A 112 -55.06 47.74 17.31
CA THR A 112 -55.57 46.71 18.23
C THR A 112 -56.95 46.13 17.87
N ASN A 113 -56.96 44.88 17.46
CA ASN A 113 -57.78 43.82 18.08
C ASN A 113 -57.13 42.48 17.74
N ILE A 114 -56.59 41.85 18.78
CA ILE A 114 -56.01 40.51 18.72
C ILE A 114 -57.18 39.54 18.59
N SER A 115 -57.33 38.89 17.44
CA SER A 115 -58.04 37.62 17.30
C SER A 115 -56.97 36.59 16.95
N PHE A 116 -56.62 35.77 17.92
CA PHE A 116 -55.54 34.80 17.85
C PHE A 116 -56.13 33.46 17.39
N ASP A 117 -56.55 33.38 16.13
CA ASP A 117 -57.04 32.13 15.52
C ASP A 117 -56.34 31.93 14.17
N ASP A 118 -55.08 31.44 14.22
CA ASP A 118 -54.58 30.42 13.27
C ASP A 118 -53.13 30.08 13.64
N TYR A 119 -52.96 29.06 14.49
CA TYR A 119 -51.67 28.39 14.61
C TYR A 119 -51.60 27.33 13.51
N THR A 120 -51.01 27.68 12.37
CA THR A 120 -50.59 26.68 11.40
C THR A 120 -49.41 25.93 12.00
N PHE A 121 -49.66 24.69 12.39
CA PHE A 121 -48.68 23.71 12.87
C PHE A 121 -47.52 23.58 11.86
N CYS A 122 -46.32 23.97 12.26
CA CYS A 122 -45.09 23.44 11.66
C CYS A 122 -44.79 22.10 12.35
N PRO A 123 -44.87 20.95 11.68
CA PRO A 123 -44.40 19.71 12.28
C PRO A 123 -42.88 19.79 12.47
N SER A 124 -42.44 19.73 13.73
CA SER A 124 -41.06 19.48 14.09
C SER A 124 -40.65 18.13 13.52
N VAL A 125 -39.69 18.11 12.60
CA VAL A 125 -39.07 16.88 12.09
C VAL A 125 -38.11 16.39 13.16
N ASP A 126 -38.50 15.34 13.89
CA ASP A 126 -37.63 14.61 14.79
C ASP A 126 -36.60 13.83 13.98
N ILE A 127 -35.32 14.21 14.11
CA ILE A 127 -34.18 13.47 13.54
C ILE A 127 -33.72 12.46 14.58
N TYR A 128 -34.03 11.18 14.37
CA TYR A 128 -33.42 10.09 15.14
C TYR A 128 -31.99 9.83 14.64
N PRO A 129 -30.99 9.69 15.53
CA PRO A 129 -29.67 9.22 15.15
C PRO A 129 -29.72 7.72 14.82
N THR A 130 -29.42 7.36 13.58
CA THR A 130 -29.14 5.97 13.19
C THR A 130 -27.71 5.62 13.59
N GLU A 131 -27.57 4.68 14.53
CA GLU A 131 -26.34 3.90 14.74
C GLU A 131 -26.14 2.85 13.65
#